data_AF-A0A7J9WMF1-F1
#
_entry.id   AF-A0A7J9WMF1-F1
#
_cell.length_a   1.000
_cell.length_b   1.000
_cell.length_c   1.000
_cell.angle_alpha   90.00
_cell.angle_beta   90.00
_cell.angle_gamma   90.00
#
_symmetry.space_group_name_H-M   'P 1'
#
loop_
_entity.id
_entity.type
_entity.pdbx_description
1 polymer ?
#
loop_
_entity_poly.entity_id
_entity_poly.type
_entity_poly.pdbx_seq_one_letter_code
_entity_poly.pdbx_strand_id
1 'polypeptide(L)'
;MPQLADWCAVYLLHESDEIRLAASDAADERLGAVMRDLVRRLMYRLDQSHGVGTVIRTGRSELARQVPDAVLRGLANDKVSLEELRKAPATTGIVVPLPARGRTLGALTLTRADGPPYSASELEFAEDLARRAALAVDNALRYAFERDAAATLQRSLLPRDLPATSTVRTAARYLPGASGTEIGGDWYDLIDLGDGRLGLVVGDVMGRGIPAAAVMGQVRTALRAYAYDGHEPADLLRRLDRVVQALGEVQLTTCIYGVFDPASRSGCAGLPGSPRARRTSCATRCCGHLAATATTTTRRCWRSP
;
A
#
# COMPACT_ATOMS: atom_id res chain seq x y z
N MET A 1 -28.85 -19.58 6.01
CA MET A 1 -28.87 -19.43 4.54
C MET A 1 -28.71 -20.81 3.93
N PRO A 2 -29.42 -21.18 2.85
CA PRO A 2 -29.14 -22.44 2.17
C PRO A 2 -27.70 -22.43 1.69
N GLN A 3 -27.00 -23.55 1.84
CA GLN A 3 -25.61 -23.69 1.44
C GLN A 3 -25.56 -23.72 -0.10
N LEU A 4 -25.12 -22.62 -0.71
CA LEU A 4 -25.17 -22.44 -2.17
C LEU A 4 -24.20 -23.40 -2.90
N ALA A 5 -23.10 -23.77 -2.26
CA ALA A 5 -22.06 -24.63 -2.81
C ALA A 5 -21.34 -25.39 -1.69
N ASP A 6 -20.78 -26.55 -2.03
CA ASP A 6 -19.91 -27.31 -1.12
C ASP A 6 -18.47 -26.75 -1.13
N TRP A 7 -18.10 -26.11 -2.24
CA TRP A 7 -16.85 -25.40 -2.42
C TRP A 7 -17.06 -24.13 -3.23
N CYS A 8 -16.41 -23.04 -2.81
CA CYS A 8 -16.34 -21.80 -3.55
C CYS A 8 -14.89 -21.33 -3.70
N ALA A 9 -14.58 -20.71 -4.84
CA ALA A 9 -13.28 -20.13 -5.10
C ALA A 9 -13.39 -18.86 -5.93
N VAL A 10 -12.63 -17.84 -5.54
CA VAL A 10 -12.48 -16.59 -6.28
C VAL A 10 -11.09 -16.61 -6.92
N TYR A 11 -11.08 -16.52 -8.24
CA TYR A 11 -9.86 -16.38 -9.03
C TYR A 11 -9.77 -14.97 -9.58
N LEU A 12 -8.60 -14.35 -9.48
CA LEU A 12 -8.34 -13.02 -10.04
C LEU A 12 -7.31 -13.14 -11.16
N LEU A 13 -7.54 -12.37 -12.22
CA LEU A 13 -6.57 -12.16 -13.29
C LEU A 13 -5.53 -11.15 -12.79
N HIS A 14 -4.29 -11.60 -12.69
CA HIS A 14 -3.10 -10.85 -12.34
C HIS A 14 -2.26 -10.65 -13.62
N GLU A 15 -1.58 -9.51 -13.75
CA GLU A 15 -0.60 -9.19 -14.82
C GLU A 15 -0.85 -9.90 -16.18
N SER A 16 -1.68 -9.27 -17.02
CA SER A 16 -2.12 -9.66 -18.37
C SER A 16 -2.66 -11.09 -18.57
N ASP A 17 -2.03 -12.16 -18.10
CA ASP A 17 -2.43 -13.54 -18.41
C ASP A 17 -2.38 -14.54 -17.23
N GLU A 18 -1.98 -14.14 -16.03
CA GLU A 18 -1.86 -15.06 -14.88
C GLU A 18 -3.16 -15.12 -14.06
N ILE A 19 -3.76 -16.31 -13.93
CA ILE A 19 -4.96 -16.49 -13.10
C ILE A 19 -4.57 -17.07 -11.74
N ARG A 20 -4.85 -16.35 -10.65
CA ARG A 20 -4.48 -16.76 -9.29
C ARG A 20 -5.69 -16.95 -8.39
N LEU A 21 -5.64 -17.96 -7.52
CA LEU A 21 -6.62 -18.12 -6.45
C LEU A 21 -6.44 -16.99 -5.42
N ALA A 22 -7.47 -16.18 -5.25
CA ALA A 22 -7.49 -15.09 -4.27
C ALA A 22 -8.13 -15.51 -2.93
N ALA A 23 -9.21 -16.29 -2.99
CA ALA A 23 -9.89 -16.81 -1.82
C ALA A 23 -10.62 -18.10 -2.16
N SER A 24 -10.83 -18.96 -1.16
CA SER A 24 -11.65 -20.16 -1.29
C SER A 24 -12.27 -20.53 0.05
N ASP A 25 -13.46 -21.10 0.02
CA ASP A 25 -14.13 -21.61 1.21
C ASP A 25 -14.88 -22.93 0.90
N ALA A 26 -15.16 -23.70 1.95
CA ALA A 26 -15.81 -24.99 1.84
C ALA A 26 -16.89 -25.17 2.90
N ALA A 27 -17.97 -25.84 2.52
CA ALA A 27 -19.05 -26.22 3.43
C ALA A 27 -18.57 -27.17 4.55
N ASP A 28 -17.67 -28.08 4.20
CA ASP A 28 -17.10 -29.10 5.08
C ASP A 28 -15.58 -28.93 5.16
N GLU A 29 -15.03 -29.05 6.38
CA GLU A 29 -13.62 -28.76 6.62
C GLU A 29 -12.68 -29.81 6.00
N ARG A 30 -13.11 -31.07 5.95
CA ARG A 30 -12.35 -32.17 5.34
C ARG A 30 -12.33 -32.03 3.82
N LEU A 31 -13.48 -31.76 3.22
CA LEU A 31 -13.60 -31.40 1.80
C LEU A 31 -12.73 -30.18 1.48
N GLY A 32 -12.80 -29.15 2.32
CA GLY A 32 -12.03 -27.92 2.17
C GLY A 32 -10.52 -28.15 2.20
N ALA A 33 -10.02 -29.04 3.06
CA ALA A 33 -8.60 -29.39 3.09
C ALA A 33 -8.14 -30.05 1.78
N VAL A 34 -8.91 -31.01 1.27
CA VAL A 34 -8.63 -31.71 -0.01
C VAL A 34 -8.67 -30.73 -1.18
N MET A 35 -9.71 -29.91 -1.28
CA MET A 35 -9.88 -28.95 -2.36
C MET A 35 -8.81 -27.85 -2.34
N ARG A 36 -8.43 -27.35 -1.16
CA ARG A 36 -7.33 -26.38 -1.03
C ARG A 36 -5.99 -26.94 -1.49
N ASP A 37 -5.69 -28.19 -1.15
CA ASP A 37 -4.47 -28.85 -1.61
C ASP A 37 -4.46 -29.05 -3.14
N LEU A 38 -5.58 -29.53 -3.68
CA LEU A 38 -5.75 -29.71 -5.12
C LEU A 38 -5.60 -28.39 -5.88
N VAL A 39 -6.36 -27.35 -5.51
CA VAL A 39 -6.39 -26.06 -6.23
C VAL A 39 -5.04 -25.35 -6.20
N ARG A 40 -4.22 -25.52 -5.15
CA ARG A 40 -2.85 -24.98 -5.10
C ARG A 40 -1.92 -25.60 -6.15
N ARG A 41 -2.21 -26.80 -6.63
CA ARG A 41 -1.43 -27.51 -7.65
C ARG A 41 -2.01 -27.35 -9.07
N LEU A 42 -3.23 -26.80 -9.20
CA LEU A 42 -3.83 -26.49 -10.49
C LEU A 42 -3.21 -25.24 -11.10
N MET A 43 -3.18 -25.21 -12.44
CA MET A 43 -2.79 -24.04 -13.21
C MET A 43 -3.96 -23.63 -14.10
N TYR A 44 -4.49 -22.43 -13.87
CA TYR A 44 -5.53 -21.85 -14.70
C TYR A 44 -4.89 -20.98 -15.78
N ARG A 45 -5.36 -21.13 -17.02
CA ARG A 45 -4.86 -20.38 -18.19
C ARG A 45 -6.01 -19.73 -18.93
N LEU A 46 -5.80 -18.53 -19.45
CA LEU A 46 -6.82 -17.80 -20.20
C LEU A 46 -7.25 -18.49 -21.52
N ASP A 47 -6.39 -19.32 -22.10
CA ASP A 47 -6.65 -20.03 -23.35
C ASP A 47 -7.44 -21.34 -23.16
N GLN A 48 -7.73 -21.75 -21.92
CA GLN A 48 -8.61 -22.88 -21.63
C GLN A 48 -9.99 -22.61 -22.25
N SER A 49 -10.50 -23.56 -23.04
CA SER A 49 -11.76 -23.41 -23.78
C SER A 49 -13.03 -23.50 -22.92
N HIS A 50 -12.89 -23.84 -21.65
CA HIS A 50 -13.98 -23.95 -20.67
C HIS A 50 -13.49 -23.52 -19.29
N GLY A 51 -14.41 -23.23 -18.38
CA GLY A 51 -14.13 -22.89 -16.99
C GLY A 51 -13.56 -21.48 -16.82
N VAL A 52 -12.73 -21.31 -15.79
CA VAL A 52 -12.27 -19.98 -15.33
C VAL A 52 -11.64 -19.14 -16.44
N GLY A 53 -10.75 -19.71 -17.26
CA GLY A 53 -10.09 -18.99 -18.36
C GLY A 53 -11.06 -18.44 -19.41
N THR A 54 -12.00 -19.27 -19.89
CA THR A 54 -12.99 -18.84 -20.89
C THR A 54 -14.00 -17.86 -20.31
N VAL A 55 -14.44 -18.03 -19.07
CA VAL A 55 -15.35 -17.07 -18.42
C VAL A 55 -14.67 -15.70 -18.26
N ILE A 56 -13.41 -15.66 -17.87
CA ILE A 56 -12.65 -14.40 -17.77
C ILE A 56 -12.55 -13.73 -19.15
N ARG A 57 -12.11 -14.49 -20.16
CA ARG A 57 -11.87 -13.99 -21.53
C ARG A 57 -13.15 -13.52 -22.24
N THR A 58 -14.26 -14.21 -22.04
CA THR A 58 -15.52 -13.92 -22.75
C THR A 58 -16.46 -13.03 -21.95
N GLY A 59 -16.29 -12.94 -20.63
CA GLY A 59 -17.23 -12.28 -19.73
C GLY A 59 -18.61 -12.97 -19.67
N ARG A 60 -18.71 -14.23 -20.10
CA ARG A 60 -19.95 -15.01 -20.10
C ARG A 60 -19.86 -16.13 -19.08
N SER A 61 -20.92 -16.30 -18.29
CA SER A 61 -21.02 -17.35 -17.28
C SER A 61 -21.12 -18.73 -17.93
N GLU A 62 -20.56 -19.74 -17.26
CA GLU A 62 -20.69 -21.15 -17.62
C GLU A 62 -21.40 -21.92 -16.52
N LEU A 63 -22.38 -22.75 -16.93
CA LEU A 63 -23.11 -23.67 -16.08
C LEU A 63 -22.77 -25.10 -16.48
N ALA A 64 -22.02 -25.80 -15.62
CA ALA A 64 -21.69 -27.20 -15.79
C ALA A 64 -22.67 -28.06 -14.98
N ARG A 65 -23.69 -28.61 -15.68
CA ARG A 65 -24.62 -29.59 -15.09
C ARG A 65 -23.93 -30.90 -14.69
N GLN A 66 -22.82 -31.20 -15.37
CA GLN A 66 -21.82 -32.19 -15.01
C GLN A 66 -20.50 -31.62 -15.49
N VAL A 67 -19.46 -31.61 -14.66
CA VAL A 67 -18.14 -31.09 -15.05
C VAL A 67 -17.61 -31.91 -16.23
N PRO A 68 -17.45 -31.31 -17.43
CA PRO A 68 -16.99 -32.04 -18.60
C PRO A 68 -15.54 -32.48 -18.44
N ASP A 69 -15.19 -33.66 -18.98
CA ASP A 69 -13.80 -34.14 -19.01
C ASP A 69 -12.86 -33.18 -19.76
N ALA A 70 -13.38 -32.30 -20.62
CA ALA A 70 -12.63 -31.22 -21.24
C ALA A 70 -12.15 -30.16 -20.24
N VAL A 71 -12.95 -29.83 -19.22
CA VAL A 71 -12.53 -28.95 -18.12
C VAL A 71 -11.41 -29.61 -17.34
N LEU A 72 -11.58 -30.88 -16.96
CA LEU A 72 -10.57 -31.62 -16.21
C LEU A 72 -9.26 -31.75 -17.00
N ARG A 73 -9.31 -32.04 -18.30
CA ARG A 73 -8.13 -32.07 -19.18
C ARG A 73 -7.42 -30.72 -19.27
N GLY A 74 -8.17 -29.61 -19.27
CA GLY A 74 -7.59 -28.27 -19.28
C GLY A 74 -6.86 -27.93 -17.97
N LEU A 75 -7.25 -28.54 -16.84
CA LEU A 75 -6.66 -28.33 -15.52
C LEU A 75 -5.50 -29.27 -15.20
N ALA A 76 -5.50 -30.46 -15.82
CA ALA A 76 -4.45 -31.46 -15.66
C ALA A 76 -3.09 -30.91 -16.10
N ASN A 77 -2.05 -31.19 -15.31
CA ASN A 77 -0.70 -30.72 -15.52
C ASN A 77 0.31 -31.68 -14.86
N ASP A 78 1.61 -31.37 -14.91
CA ASP A 78 2.67 -32.24 -14.36
C ASP A 78 2.52 -32.55 -12.86
N LYS A 79 1.78 -31.71 -12.11
CA LYS A 79 1.55 -31.86 -10.66
C LYS A 79 0.21 -32.49 -10.29
N VAL A 80 -0.73 -32.55 -11.23
CA VAL A 80 -2.09 -33.06 -11.01
C VAL A 80 -2.55 -33.85 -12.22
N SER A 81 -2.73 -35.15 -12.03
CA SER A 81 -3.18 -36.05 -13.09
C SER A 81 -4.68 -35.92 -13.38
N LEU A 82 -5.09 -36.29 -14.59
CA LEU A 82 -6.51 -36.34 -14.96
C LEU A 82 -7.30 -37.35 -14.09
N GLU A 83 -6.68 -38.45 -13.67
CA GLU A 83 -7.34 -39.44 -12.79
C GLU A 83 -7.59 -38.90 -11.39
N GLU A 84 -6.67 -38.10 -10.85
CA GLU A 84 -6.84 -37.42 -9.57
C GLU A 84 -7.99 -36.41 -9.65
N LEU A 85 -8.05 -35.63 -10.73
CA LEU A 85 -9.14 -34.69 -10.99
C LEU A 85 -10.51 -35.37 -11.11
N ARG A 86 -10.59 -36.56 -11.73
CA ARG A 86 -11.83 -37.34 -11.83
C ARG A 86 -12.31 -37.90 -10.48
N LYS A 87 -11.39 -38.08 -9.53
CA LYS A 87 -11.71 -38.49 -8.14
C LYS A 87 -12.06 -37.29 -7.26
N ALA A 88 -11.88 -36.06 -7.75
CA ALA A 88 -12.27 -34.88 -7.01
C ALA A 88 -13.81 -34.87 -6.86
N PRO A 89 -14.30 -34.48 -5.68
CA PRO A 89 -15.72 -34.57 -5.37
C PRO A 89 -16.59 -33.66 -6.24
N ALA A 90 -16.06 -32.61 -6.89
CA ALA A 90 -16.86 -31.63 -7.63
C ALA A 90 -17.56 -32.20 -8.90
N THR A 91 -18.86 -32.47 -8.81
CA THR A 91 -19.66 -33.05 -9.90
C THR A 91 -20.38 -32.01 -10.75
N THR A 92 -20.86 -30.91 -10.13
CA THR A 92 -21.56 -29.82 -10.81
C THR A 92 -20.96 -28.47 -10.42
N GLY A 93 -21.10 -27.46 -11.29
CA GLY A 93 -20.54 -26.16 -10.99
C GLY A 93 -21.08 -25.01 -11.81
N ILE A 94 -20.93 -23.81 -11.27
CA ILE A 94 -21.12 -22.54 -11.98
C ILE A 94 -19.82 -21.75 -11.90
N VAL A 95 -19.47 -21.14 -13.02
CA VAL A 95 -18.35 -20.21 -13.13
C VAL A 95 -18.91 -18.91 -13.68
N VAL A 96 -18.86 -17.85 -12.88
CA VAL A 96 -19.41 -16.54 -13.23
C VAL A 96 -18.30 -15.49 -13.23
N PRO A 97 -18.32 -14.51 -14.16
CA PRO A 97 -17.29 -13.49 -14.23
C PRO A 97 -17.39 -12.52 -13.05
N LEU A 98 -16.28 -11.86 -12.73
CA LEU A 98 -16.21 -10.74 -11.78
C LEU A 98 -16.07 -9.42 -12.55
N PRO A 99 -17.17 -8.85 -13.11
CA PRO A 99 -17.10 -7.65 -13.92
C PRO A 99 -16.96 -6.38 -13.07
N ALA A 100 -16.05 -5.50 -13.45
CA ALA A 100 -15.95 -4.16 -12.88
C ALA A 100 -15.51 -3.16 -13.95
N ARG A 101 -16.23 -2.05 -14.06
CA ARG A 101 -15.86 -0.89 -14.91
C ARG A 101 -15.45 -1.25 -16.36
N GLY A 102 -16.20 -2.16 -16.99
CA GLY A 102 -15.97 -2.57 -18.39
C GLY A 102 -14.87 -3.62 -18.62
N ARG A 103 -14.30 -4.20 -17.56
CA ARG A 103 -13.36 -5.32 -17.63
C ARG A 103 -13.79 -6.48 -16.71
N THR A 104 -13.27 -7.67 -16.97
CA THR A 104 -13.45 -8.85 -16.10
C THR A 104 -12.22 -9.01 -15.22
N LEU A 105 -12.37 -8.86 -13.91
CA LEU A 105 -11.27 -8.97 -12.95
C LEU A 105 -10.84 -10.42 -12.69
N GLY A 106 -11.69 -11.39 -13.02
CA GLY A 106 -11.55 -12.76 -12.56
C GLY A 106 -12.85 -13.53 -12.67
N ALA A 107 -12.96 -14.64 -11.95
CA ALA A 107 -14.18 -15.45 -11.89
C ALA A 107 -14.44 -15.99 -10.48
N LEU A 108 -15.72 -16.14 -10.15
CA LEU A 108 -16.21 -16.89 -9.00
C LEU A 108 -16.63 -18.28 -9.48
N THR A 109 -16.10 -19.31 -8.84
CA THR A 109 -16.48 -20.71 -9.06
C THR A 109 -17.22 -21.22 -7.84
N LEU A 110 -18.35 -21.88 -8.08
CA LEU A 110 -19.14 -22.58 -7.07
C LEU A 110 -19.34 -24.01 -7.55
N THR A 111 -19.03 -24.99 -6.71
CA THR A 111 -19.18 -26.41 -7.06
C THR A 111 -19.88 -27.19 -5.96
N ARG A 112 -20.65 -28.20 -6.37
CA ARG A 112 -21.25 -29.19 -5.48
C ARG A 112 -20.59 -30.55 -5.67
N ALA A 113 -20.44 -31.26 -4.56
CA ALA A 113 -19.90 -32.59 -4.52
C ALA A 113 -20.95 -33.63 -4.91
N ASP A 114 -22.06 -33.64 -4.18
CA ASP A 114 -23.22 -34.48 -4.41
C ASP A 114 -24.48 -33.62 -4.30
N GLY A 115 -25.04 -33.21 -5.43
CA GLY A 115 -26.22 -32.36 -5.44
C GLY A 115 -26.84 -32.22 -6.83
N PRO A 116 -28.10 -31.73 -6.90
CA PRO A 116 -28.74 -31.47 -8.18
C PRO A 116 -27.96 -30.40 -8.97
N PRO A 117 -28.00 -30.47 -10.31
CA PRO A 117 -27.45 -29.41 -11.15
C PRO A 117 -28.00 -28.05 -10.76
N TYR A 118 -27.14 -27.03 -10.78
CA TYR A 118 -27.55 -25.65 -10.54
C TYR A 118 -28.66 -25.22 -11.51
N SER A 119 -29.66 -24.55 -10.94
CA SER A 119 -30.77 -23.95 -11.66
C SER A 119 -30.39 -22.61 -12.28
N ALA A 120 -31.23 -22.11 -13.20
CA ALA A 120 -31.05 -20.78 -13.80
C ALA A 120 -31.14 -19.65 -12.75
N SER A 121 -32.02 -19.77 -11.76
CA SER A 121 -32.14 -18.78 -10.69
C SER A 121 -30.92 -18.77 -9.77
N GLU A 122 -30.29 -19.92 -9.51
CA GLU A 122 -29.02 -19.97 -8.77
C GLU A 122 -27.86 -19.38 -9.57
N LEU A 123 -27.86 -19.54 -10.90
CA LEU A 123 -26.90 -18.88 -11.77
C LEU A 123 -27.08 -17.36 -11.72
N GLU A 124 -28.31 -16.85 -11.88
CA GLU A 124 -28.62 -15.42 -11.78
C GLU A 124 -28.21 -14.84 -10.40
N PHE A 125 -28.45 -15.60 -9.34
CA PHE A 125 -28.01 -15.22 -7.99
C PHE A 125 -26.48 -15.15 -7.88
N ALA A 126 -25.77 -16.14 -8.42
CA ALA A 126 -24.31 -16.15 -8.43
C ALA A 126 -23.74 -14.99 -9.26
N GLU A 127 -24.35 -14.64 -10.38
CA GLU A 127 -23.98 -13.48 -11.17
C GLU A 127 -24.17 -12.17 -10.40
N ASP A 128 -25.27 -12.03 -9.64
CA ASP A 128 -25.50 -10.84 -8.81
C ASP A 128 -24.49 -10.73 -7.67
N LEU A 129 -24.21 -11.85 -7.00
CA LEU A 129 -23.17 -11.95 -5.99
C LEU A 129 -21.80 -11.56 -6.57
N ALA A 130 -21.47 -12.08 -7.75
CA ALA A 130 -20.22 -11.82 -8.43
C ALA A 130 -20.09 -10.35 -8.85
N ARG A 131 -21.14 -9.70 -9.34
CA ARG A 131 -21.14 -8.26 -9.65
C ARG A 131 -20.83 -7.41 -8.41
N ARG A 132 -21.45 -7.71 -7.27
CA ARG A 132 -21.23 -6.98 -6.01
C ARG A 132 -19.82 -7.22 -5.46
N ALA A 133 -19.37 -8.47 -5.47
CA ALA A 133 -18.02 -8.84 -5.05
C ALA A 133 -16.96 -8.19 -5.94
N ALA A 134 -17.16 -8.17 -7.27
CA ALA A 134 -16.24 -7.56 -8.22
C ALA A 134 -16.03 -6.07 -7.97
N LEU A 135 -17.08 -5.31 -7.65
CA LEU A 135 -16.95 -3.89 -7.30
C LEU A 135 -16.15 -3.69 -6.00
N ALA A 136 -16.39 -4.52 -4.98
CA ALA A 136 -15.63 -4.46 -3.74
C ALA A 136 -14.15 -4.78 -3.96
N VAL A 137 -13.85 -5.82 -4.75
CA VAL A 137 -12.49 -6.21 -5.13
C VAL A 137 -11.81 -5.12 -5.95
N ASP A 138 -12.48 -4.55 -6.97
CA ASP A 138 -11.90 -3.45 -7.78
C ASP A 138 -11.52 -2.25 -6.91
N ASN A 139 -12.40 -1.87 -5.97
CA ASN A 139 -12.14 -0.76 -5.06
C ASN A 139 -10.96 -1.06 -4.13
N ALA A 140 -10.87 -2.29 -3.60
CA ALA A 140 -9.75 -2.71 -2.76
C ALA A 140 -8.42 -2.70 -3.53
N LEU A 141 -8.39 -3.24 -4.76
CA LEU A 141 -7.21 -3.24 -5.61
C LEU A 141 -6.77 -1.82 -5.99
N ARG A 142 -7.71 -0.94 -6.32
CA ARG A 142 -7.43 0.47 -6.60
C ARG A 142 -6.84 1.18 -5.40
N TYR A 143 -7.44 0.99 -4.23
CA TYR A 143 -6.93 1.59 -2.99
C TYR A 143 -5.53 1.09 -2.65
N ALA A 144 -5.27 -0.21 -2.80
CA ALA A 144 -3.95 -0.80 -2.62
C ALA A 144 -2.92 -0.21 -3.60
N PHE A 145 -3.27 -0.07 -4.88
CA PHE A 145 -2.38 0.53 -5.88
C PHE A 145 -2.05 1.98 -5.58
N GLU A 146 -3.06 2.81 -5.27
CA GLU A 146 -2.85 4.23 -4.94
C GLU A 146 -1.93 4.38 -3.71
N ARG A 147 -2.15 3.53 -2.71
CA ARG A 147 -1.29 3.44 -1.54
C ARG A 147 0.13 3.04 -1.92
N ASP A 148 0.34 1.96 -2.65
CA ASP A 148 1.70 1.50 -2.98
C ASP A 148 2.47 2.51 -3.85
N ALA A 149 1.78 3.18 -4.77
CA ALA A 149 2.34 4.26 -5.58
C ALA A 149 2.78 5.45 -4.72
N ALA A 150 1.91 5.92 -3.82
CA ALA A 150 2.23 7.03 -2.93
C ALA A 150 3.37 6.67 -1.97
N ALA A 151 3.40 5.46 -1.42
CA ALA A 151 4.47 5.01 -0.53
C ALA A 151 5.81 4.94 -1.27
N THR A 152 5.79 4.53 -2.53
CA THR A 152 6.97 4.46 -3.39
C THR A 152 7.50 5.85 -3.73
N LEU A 153 6.60 6.81 -4.02
CA LEU A 153 6.97 8.21 -4.23
C LEU A 153 7.56 8.83 -2.95
N GLN A 154 6.94 8.65 -1.80
CA GLN A 154 7.48 9.17 -0.54
C GLN A 154 8.88 8.59 -0.25
N ARG A 155 9.05 7.26 -0.39
CA ARG A 155 10.34 6.59 -0.20
C ARG A 155 11.43 7.09 -1.15
N SER A 156 11.08 7.44 -2.39
CA SER A 156 12.06 8.01 -3.34
C SER A 156 12.41 9.46 -3.03
N LEU A 157 11.52 10.19 -2.37
CA LEU A 157 11.68 11.58 -1.97
C LEU A 157 12.40 11.76 -0.62
N LEU A 158 12.48 10.74 0.23
CA LEU A 158 13.27 10.80 1.47
C LEU A 158 14.77 10.58 1.22
N PRO A 159 15.66 11.15 2.04
CA PRO A 159 17.09 10.91 1.91
C PRO A 159 17.41 9.42 2.06
N ARG A 160 18.12 8.84 1.07
CA ARG A 160 18.61 7.46 1.14
C ARG A 160 19.82 7.34 2.05
N ASP A 161 20.74 8.29 1.91
CA ASP A 161 21.95 8.43 2.70
C ASP A 161 21.93 9.75 3.45
N LEU A 162 22.40 9.73 4.69
CA LEU A 162 22.54 10.92 5.50
C LEU A 162 24.00 11.37 5.45
N PRO A 163 24.28 12.67 5.30
CA PRO A 163 25.65 13.16 5.36
C PRO A 163 26.26 12.81 6.72
N ALA A 164 27.46 12.26 6.69
CA ALA A 164 28.30 12.05 7.87
C ALA A 164 29.58 12.87 7.69
N THR A 165 30.02 13.54 8.75
CA THR A 165 31.27 14.30 8.74
C THR A 165 32.31 13.60 9.62
N SER A 166 33.57 14.02 9.55
CA SER A 166 34.63 13.51 10.43
C SER A 166 34.33 13.75 11.92
N THR A 167 33.42 14.66 12.25
CA THR A 167 33.08 15.08 13.61
C THR A 167 31.67 14.69 14.05
N VAL A 168 30.79 14.29 13.12
CA VAL A 168 29.37 13.99 13.39
C VAL A 168 28.92 12.70 12.70
N ARG A 169 28.37 11.79 13.50
CA ARG A 169 27.63 10.61 13.00
C ARG A 169 26.14 10.92 12.97
N THR A 170 25.50 10.60 11.86
CA THR A 170 24.07 10.84 11.65
C THR A 170 23.29 9.53 11.55
N ALA A 171 22.04 9.58 11.97
CA ALA A 171 21.08 8.49 11.86
C ALA A 171 19.68 9.07 11.83
N ALA A 172 18.78 8.48 11.05
CA ALA A 172 17.37 8.82 11.04
C ALA A 172 16.55 7.54 11.05
N ARG A 173 15.34 7.64 11.60
CA ARG A 173 14.37 6.56 11.59
C ARG A 173 13.00 7.14 11.33
N TYR A 174 12.39 6.75 10.23
CA TYR A 174 11.00 7.07 9.92
C TYR A 174 10.09 5.97 10.46
N LEU A 175 9.12 6.34 11.28
CA LEU A 175 8.12 5.43 11.83
C LEU A 175 6.74 5.85 11.31
N PRO A 176 6.20 5.19 10.28
CA PRO A 176 4.85 5.49 9.81
C PRO A 176 3.82 5.22 10.91
N GLY A 177 2.72 5.98 10.92
CA GLY A 177 1.62 5.81 11.86
C GLY A 177 1.04 4.40 11.87
N ALA A 178 0.57 3.94 13.03
CA ALA A 178 0.24 2.54 13.36
C ALA A 178 -0.78 1.85 12.43
N SER A 179 -1.51 2.61 11.61
CA SER A 179 -2.51 2.08 10.67
C SER A 179 -1.92 1.58 9.36
N GLY A 180 -0.66 1.94 9.04
CA GLY A 180 -0.02 1.72 7.75
C GLY A 180 -0.71 2.42 6.56
N THR A 181 -1.95 2.88 6.70
CA THR A 181 -2.80 3.54 5.69
C THR A 181 -2.46 5.01 5.47
N GLU A 182 -1.53 5.56 6.23
CA GLU A 182 -1.09 6.94 6.11
C GLU A 182 0.28 6.98 5.46
N ILE A 183 0.27 7.25 4.16
CA ILE A 183 1.46 7.79 3.49
C ILE A 183 1.40 9.27 3.76
N GLY A 184 2.23 9.68 4.73
CA GLY A 184 2.24 11.01 5.29
C GLY A 184 2.89 12.04 4.37
N GLY A 185 2.54 13.29 4.60
CA GLY A 185 3.32 14.43 4.13
C GLY A 185 4.60 14.63 4.93
N ASP A 186 4.81 13.88 6.02
CA ASP A 186 5.99 13.91 6.87
C ASP A 186 7.27 13.61 6.10
N TRP A 187 8.29 14.42 6.34
CA TRP A 187 9.64 14.20 5.84
C TRP A 187 10.70 14.65 6.85
N TYR A 188 11.92 14.18 6.60
CA TYR A 188 13.11 14.66 7.26
C TYR A 188 14.20 14.87 6.22
N ASP A 189 15.15 15.76 6.51
CA ASP A 189 16.35 15.95 5.70
C ASP A 189 17.54 16.32 6.57
N LEU A 190 18.73 15.98 6.08
CA LEU A 190 20.01 16.42 6.61
C LEU A 190 20.82 16.99 5.44
N ILE A 191 21.16 18.27 5.55
CA ILE A 191 21.79 19.05 4.48
C ILE A 191 23.20 19.41 4.94
N ASP A 192 24.21 19.04 4.16
CA ASP A 192 25.58 19.51 4.37
C ASP A 192 25.68 20.98 3.96
N LEU A 193 25.96 21.86 4.91
CA LEU A 193 26.06 23.31 4.68
C LEU A 193 27.52 23.76 4.47
N GLY A 194 28.46 22.82 4.41
CA GLY A 194 29.90 23.10 4.39
C GLY A 194 30.47 23.39 5.78
N ASP A 195 31.80 23.37 5.88
CA ASP A 195 32.57 23.64 7.10
C ASP A 195 32.18 22.76 8.31
N GLY A 196 31.65 21.57 8.02
CA GLY A 196 31.16 20.64 9.05
C GLY A 196 29.81 21.02 9.67
N ARG A 197 29.15 22.08 9.19
CA ARG A 197 27.81 22.49 9.61
C ARG A 197 26.74 21.65 8.92
N LEU A 198 25.66 21.36 9.64
CA LEU A 198 24.56 20.54 9.15
C LEU A 198 23.21 21.25 9.34
N GLY A 199 22.42 21.34 8.27
CA GLY A 199 21.02 21.72 8.32
C GLY A 199 20.15 20.51 8.66
N LEU A 200 19.34 20.60 9.70
CA LEU A 200 18.40 19.59 10.14
C LEU A 200 16.98 20.01 9.78
N VAL A 201 16.23 19.11 9.15
CA VAL A 201 14.85 19.35 8.74
C VAL A 201 13.96 18.24 9.25
N VAL A 202 12.83 18.62 9.84
CA VAL A 202 11.67 17.76 10.01
C VAL A 202 10.45 18.56 9.61
N GLY A 203 9.60 18.02 8.75
CA GLY A 203 8.34 18.69 8.44
C GLY A 203 7.23 17.71 8.14
N ASP A 204 6.02 18.25 8.05
CA ASP A 204 4.78 17.54 7.78
C ASP A 204 3.89 18.39 6.88
N VAL A 205 3.40 17.79 5.79
CA VAL A 205 2.45 18.38 4.85
C VAL A 205 1.07 17.79 5.10
N MET A 206 0.08 18.66 5.27
CA MET A 206 -1.32 18.26 5.41
C MET A 206 -1.79 17.41 4.22
N GLY A 207 -2.44 16.30 4.55
CA GLY A 207 -3.05 15.40 3.59
C GLY A 207 -2.37 14.03 3.60
N ARG A 208 -2.69 13.23 2.58
CA ARG A 208 -2.14 11.89 2.43
C ARG A 208 -2.03 11.50 0.96
N GLY A 209 -1.25 10.45 0.71
CA GLY A 209 -1.15 9.84 -0.62
C GLY A 209 -0.32 10.66 -1.60
N ILE A 210 -0.55 10.45 -2.90
CA ILE A 210 0.26 11.02 -3.98
C ILE A 210 0.29 12.57 -3.93
N PRO A 211 -0.85 13.28 -3.74
CA PRO A 211 -0.83 14.74 -3.72
C PRO A 211 0.04 15.32 -2.58
N ALA A 212 -0.05 14.75 -1.37
CA ALA A 212 0.75 15.20 -0.23
C ALA A 212 2.24 14.91 -0.42
N ALA A 213 2.58 13.72 -0.95
CA ALA A 213 3.97 13.37 -1.26
C ALA A 213 4.59 14.29 -2.34
N ALA A 214 3.80 14.68 -3.35
CA ALA A 214 4.25 15.61 -4.39
C ALA A 214 4.53 17.02 -3.85
N VAL A 215 3.69 17.53 -2.96
CA VAL A 215 3.90 18.81 -2.26
C VAL A 215 5.12 18.74 -1.36
N MET A 216 5.25 17.68 -0.56
CA MET A 216 6.41 17.44 0.29
C MET A 216 7.71 17.47 -0.51
N GLY A 217 7.76 16.82 -1.68
CA GLY A 217 8.95 16.84 -2.55
C GLY A 217 9.32 18.24 -3.03
N GLN A 218 8.33 19.07 -3.35
CA GLN A 218 8.54 20.47 -3.76
C GLN A 218 9.04 21.33 -2.60
N VAL A 219 8.40 21.23 -1.42
CA VAL A 219 8.81 21.94 -0.21
C VAL A 219 10.23 21.54 0.20
N ARG A 220 10.53 20.24 0.24
CA ARG A 220 11.87 19.73 0.56
C ARG A 220 12.93 20.27 -0.40
N THR A 221 12.64 20.26 -1.70
CA THR A 221 13.57 20.76 -2.72
C THR A 221 13.81 22.26 -2.58
N ALA A 222 12.76 23.05 -2.38
CA ALA A 222 12.88 24.49 -2.17
C ALA A 222 13.65 24.83 -0.89
N LEU A 223 13.38 24.11 0.21
CA LEU A 223 14.11 24.26 1.47
C LEU A 223 15.60 23.99 1.25
N ARG A 224 15.93 22.88 0.59
CA ARG A 224 17.32 22.49 0.34
C ARG A 224 18.04 23.52 -0.54
N ALA A 225 17.37 24.10 -1.54
CA ALA A 225 17.93 25.20 -2.33
C ALA A 225 18.24 26.43 -1.46
N TYR A 226 17.29 26.88 -0.63
CA TYR A 226 17.50 28.03 0.27
C TYR A 226 18.58 27.78 1.33
N ALA A 227 18.75 26.53 1.77
CA ALA A 227 19.81 26.15 2.68
C ALA A 227 21.19 26.23 2.01
N TYR A 228 21.31 25.76 0.76
CA TYR A 228 22.55 25.89 -0.03
C TYR A 228 22.90 27.34 -0.38
N ASP A 229 21.89 28.19 -0.58
CA ASP A 229 22.09 29.64 -0.77
C ASP A 229 22.54 30.37 0.51
N GLY A 230 22.65 29.66 1.64
CA GLY A 230 23.18 30.20 2.90
C GLY A 230 22.22 31.12 3.66
N HIS A 231 20.91 31.02 3.42
CA HIS A 231 19.93 31.81 4.16
C HIS A 231 19.85 31.43 5.64
N GLU A 232 19.78 32.45 6.50
CA GLU A 232 19.54 32.27 7.94
C GLU A 232 18.20 31.56 8.20
N PRO A 233 18.06 30.75 9.26
CA PRO A 233 16.90 29.87 9.47
C PRO A 233 15.54 30.57 9.40
N ALA A 234 15.41 31.76 10.01
CA ALA A 234 14.17 32.52 10.00
C ALA A 234 13.82 33.06 8.60
N ASP A 235 14.82 33.47 7.83
CA ASP A 235 14.62 33.99 6.47
C ASP A 235 14.29 32.86 5.49
N LEU A 236 14.94 31.72 5.65
CA LEU A 236 14.69 30.50 4.90
C LEU A 236 13.24 30.04 5.10
N LEU A 237 12.76 29.93 6.34
CA LEU A 237 11.38 29.51 6.63
C LEU A 237 10.36 30.51 6.09
N ARG A 238 10.64 31.82 6.12
CA ARG A 238 9.77 32.84 5.52
C ARG A 238 9.70 32.75 4.00
N ARG A 239 10.78 32.35 3.33
CA ARG A 239 10.79 32.09 1.89
C ARG A 239 10.04 30.81 1.56
N LEU A 240 10.23 29.77 2.36
CA LEU A 240 9.52 28.51 2.22
C LEU A 240 8.00 28.68 2.38
N ASP A 241 7.56 29.52 3.31
CA ASP A 241 6.15 29.89 3.49
C ASP A 241 5.52 30.45 2.20
N ARG A 242 6.25 31.28 1.45
CA ARG A 242 5.79 31.80 0.15
C ARG A 242 5.67 30.71 -0.91
N VAL A 243 6.57 29.72 -0.89
CA VAL A 243 6.48 28.55 -1.78
C VAL A 243 5.21 27.79 -1.47
N VAL A 244 4.96 27.45 -0.19
CA VAL A 244 3.74 26.73 0.23
C VAL A 244 2.47 27.49 -0.18
N GLN A 245 2.43 28.82 -0.02
CA GLN A 245 1.30 29.64 -0.44
C GLN A 245 1.06 29.61 -1.96
N ALA A 246 2.11 29.45 -2.77
CA ALA A 246 2.00 29.36 -4.22
C ALA A 246 1.50 27.99 -4.71
N LEU A 247 1.57 26.94 -3.88
CA LEU A 247 1.19 25.57 -4.25
C LEU A 247 -0.33 25.29 -4.20
N GLY A 248 -1.15 26.20 -3.66
CA GLY A 248 -2.62 26.13 -3.71
C GLY A 248 -3.34 26.32 -2.37
N GLU A 249 -4.68 26.36 -2.41
CA GLU A 249 -5.51 27.01 -1.37
C GLU A 249 -5.63 26.29 -0.01
N VAL A 250 -5.22 25.02 0.14
CA VAL A 250 -5.40 24.27 1.41
C VAL A 250 -4.20 23.38 1.77
N GLN A 251 -2.97 23.89 1.60
CA GLN A 251 -1.77 23.16 2.01
C GLN A 251 -1.20 23.79 3.28
N LEU A 252 -1.45 23.16 4.43
CA LEU A 252 -0.73 23.46 5.66
C LEU A 252 0.55 22.63 5.67
N THR A 253 1.67 23.27 5.98
CA THR A 253 2.95 22.58 6.18
C THR A 253 3.54 23.04 7.50
N THR A 254 3.85 22.09 8.39
CA THR A 254 4.63 22.35 9.60
C THR A 254 6.08 22.01 9.29
N CYS A 255 7.02 22.90 9.61
CA CYS A 255 8.43 22.66 9.33
C CYS A 255 9.32 23.17 10.47
N ILE A 256 10.23 22.31 10.90
CA ILE A 256 11.33 22.62 11.80
C ILE A 256 12.60 22.61 10.97
N TYR A 257 13.34 23.71 11.01
CA TYR A 257 14.67 23.82 10.42
C TYR A 257 15.64 24.32 11.48
N GLY A 258 16.80 23.68 11.60
CA GLY A 258 17.85 24.09 12.51
C GLY A 258 19.24 23.87 11.92
N VAL A 259 20.22 24.64 12.39
CA VAL A 259 21.62 24.52 11.94
C VAL A 259 22.47 24.03 13.11
N PHE A 260 23.15 22.92 12.90
CA PHE A 260 24.15 22.39 13.82
C PHE A 260 25.54 22.82 13.37
N ASP A 261 26.27 23.48 14.25
CA ASP A 261 27.67 23.88 14.03
C ASP A 261 28.57 23.21 15.08
N PRO A 262 29.47 22.28 14.68
CA PRO A 262 30.38 21.61 15.62
C PRO A 262 31.43 22.54 16.23
N ALA A 263 31.78 23.65 15.58
CA ALA A 263 32.77 24.62 16.05
C ALA A 263 32.22 25.52 17.18
N SER A 264 30.89 25.63 17.30
CA SER A 264 30.21 26.38 18.36
C SER A 264 30.29 25.73 19.76
N ARG A 265 31.04 24.63 19.92
CA ARG A 265 31.24 23.87 21.18
C ARG A 265 32.05 24.58 22.28
N SER A 266 32.14 25.91 22.27
CA SER A 266 32.81 26.69 23.31
C SER A 266 31.97 26.70 24.61
N GLY A 267 32.26 25.78 25.53
CA GLY A 267 32.01 25.96 26.96
C GLY A 267 30.86 25.15 27.60
N CYS A 268 31.07 23.87 27.83
CA CYS A 268 30.48 23.17 28.98
C CYS A 268 31.59 22.48 29.74
N ALA A 269 32.35 23.26 30.52
CA ALA A 269 33.18 22.71 31.58
C ALA A 269 32.26 21.97 32.57
N GLY A 270 32.53 20.68 32.78
CA GLY A 270 31.76 19.84 33.68
C GLY A 270 31.84 20.33 35.12
N LEU A 271 30.71 20.34 35.82
CA LEU A 271 30.72 20.35 37.28
C LEU A 271 31.13 18.95 37.77
N PRO A 272 32.13 18.83 38.67
CA PRO A 272 32.51 17.55 39.24
C PRO A 272 31.48 17.12 40.29
N GLY A 273 30.97 15.89 40.16
CA GLY A 273 30.29 15.18 41.24
C GLY A 273 28.84 14.78 40.97
N SER A 274 28.62 13.56 40.49
CA SER A 274 27.66 12.61 41.11
C SER A 274 27.66 11.26 40.36
N PRO A 275 27.83 10.12 41.06
CA PRO A 275 27.77 8.80 40.46
C PRO A 275 26.33 8.26 40.44
N ARG A 276 25.98 7.59 39.33
CA ARG A 276 24.78 6.76 39.09
C ARG A 276 23.48 7.50 38.75
N ALA A 277 23.14 7.50 37.47
CA ALA A 277 21.76 7.46 36.99
C ALA A 277 21.64 6.45 35.83
N ARG A 278 20.67 5.54 35.96
CA ARG A 278 20.35 4.44 35.02
C ARG A 278 19.72 4.99 33.74
N ARG A 279 19.74 4.14 32.71
CA ARG A 279 19.17 4.29 31.36
C ARG A 279 17.82 5.03 31.33
N THR A 280 17.87 6.31 30.98
CA THR A 280 16.80 7.08 30.35
C THR A 280 17.46 7.96 29.29
N SER A 281 17.47 7.51 28.03
CA SER A 281 18.03 8.26 26.92
C SER A 281 16.98 9.24 26.39
N CYS A 282 16.88 10.41 27.03
CA CYS A 282 16.46 11.64 26.37
C CYS A 282 17.51 12.69 26.70
N ALA A 283 18.64 12.59 26.00
CA ALA A 283 19.73 13.55 26.08
C ALA A 283 19.63 14.49 24.88
N THR A 284 18.65 15.39 24.89
CA THR A 284 18.77 16.65 24.14
C THR A 284 19.69 17.57 24.93
N ARG A 285 21.00 17.31 24.87
CA ARG A 285 22.03 18.33 25.09
C ARG A 285 22.77 18.52 23.76
N CYS A 286 22.06 19.10 22.80
CA CYS A 286 22.71 19.76 21.67
C CYS A 286 23.19 21.13 22.17
N CYS A 287 24.48 21.25 22.47
CA CYS A 287 25.15 22.55 22.44
C CYS A 287 25.40 22.88 20.96
N GLY A 288 24.48 23.65 20.39
CA GLY A 288 24.43 24.11 19.01
C GLY A 288 23.09 24.83 18.83
N HIS A 289 23.06 26.00 18.21
CA HIS A 289 21.86 26.83 18.07
C HIS A 289 20.72 26.09 17.31
N LEU A 290 19.85 25.36 18.02
CA LEU A 290 18.55 24.92 17.52
C LEU A 290 17.63 26.15 17.49
N ALA A 291 17.69 26.94 16.42
CA ALA A 291 16.85 28.12 16.24
C ALA A 291 15.89 27.94 15.04
N ALA A 292 14.61 28.23 15.31
CA ALA A 292 13.46 28.40 14.41
C ALA A 292 12.55 27.18 14.17
N THR A 293 11.46 27.14 14.94
CA THR A 293 10.24 26.36 14.64
C THR A 293 9.28 27.28 13.87
N ALA A 294 8.88 26.92 12.65
CA ALA A 294 7.79 27.61 11.96
C ALA A 294 6.57 26.68 11.84
N THR A 295 5.46 27.11 12.46
CA THR A 295 4.14 26.53 12.20
C THR A 295 3.42 27.48 11.25
N THR A 296 3.38 27.16 9.95
CA THR A 296 2.58 27.94 9.00
C THR A 296 1.12 27.51 9.13
N THR A 297 0.34 28.29 9.87
CA THR A 297 -1.13 28.14 9.96
C THR A 297 -1.79 29.24 9.12
N THR A 298 -2.37 28.90 7.96
CA THR A 298 -3.29 29.82 7.28
C THR A 298 -4.62 29.84 8.04
N ARG A 299 -4.77 30.78 8.99
CA ARG A 299 -6.09 31.16 9.52
C ARG A 299 -6.88 31.87 8.41
N ARG A 300 -7.68 31.12 7.65
CA ARG A 300 -8.75 31.67 6.80
C ARG A 300 -10.03 30.84 6.86
N CYS A 301 -10.52 30.55 8.07
CA CYS A 301 -11.93 30.24 8.30
C CYS A 301 -12.34 30.89 9.63
N TRP A 302 -13.57 31.40 9.71
CA TRP A 302 -14.12 32.31 10.73
C TRP A 302 -13.97 33.81 10.44
N ARG A 303 -14.42 34.23 9.25
CA ARG A 303 -15.28 35.41 9.15
C ARG A 303 -16.52 35.02 8.35
N SER A 304 -17.65 35.00 9.03
CA SER A 304 -19.00 35.12 8.46
C SER A 304 -19.72 36.22 9.25
N PRO A 305 -20.70 36.90 8.63
CA PRO A 305 -20.90 38.35 8.69
C PRO A 305 -21.31 38.92 10.05
#